data_AF-A0A7V2EZ53-F1
#
_entry.id   AF-A0A7V2EZ53-F1
#
_cell.length_a   1.000
_cell.length_b   1.000
_cell.length_c   1.000
_cell.angle_alpha   90.00
_cell.angle_beta   90.00
_cell.angle_gamma   90.00
#
_symmetry.space_group_name_H-M   'P 1'
#
loop_
_entity.id
_entity.type
_entity.pdbx_description
1 polymer ?
#
loop_
_entity_poly.entity_id
_entity_poly.type
_entity_poly.pdbx_seq_one_letter_code
_entity_poly.pdbx_strand_id
1 'polypeptide(L)'
;MSEYFETLRGLITPSDCDENAVITSSALSACMADATAHALHTLGLGPRQMRQSRERVRLIHEHLDRQFDLGPGDIFHVESTLLSTDQEAHILEHRMIDSAGGAISCVARTQVTAPPLPQTETAEPADQVGVETYRGRVSSAQCDQMRHMNVQYYMEKNSQALAQIGNMLGLGKGFYPQTERILFERELYAGDVLVMRSAIRQVEDDRVHVASQLLNGENGDVAARFETVARLWNPADGALQPLSSGVRKLALSFAPATEDDFPLPRPITGPRASADVPPNTIVTCRRAVNTWQTDAT
;
A
#
# COMPACT_ATOMS: atom_id res chain seq x y z
N MET A 1 22.74 -13.55 7.01
CA MET A 1 21.88 -12.64 7.79
C MET A 1 21.74 -11.41 6.93
N SER A 2 20.52 -11.09 6.47
CA SER A 2 20.30 -9.90 5.64
C SER A 2 20.39 -8.67 6.52
N GLU A 3 21.27 -7.75 6.14
CA GLU A 3 21.59 -6.53 6.89
C GLU A 3 20.65 -5.40 6.45
N TYR A 4 20.19 -4.58 7.40
CA TYR A 4 19.39 -3.39 7.13
C TYR A 4 20.30 -2.20 6.77
N PHE A 5 19.85 -1.37 5.82
CA PHE A 5 20.51 -0.12 5.47
C PHE A 5 19.49 0.98 5.17
N GLU A 6 19.80 2.23 5.55
CA GLU A 6 18.96 3.39 5.29
C GLU A 6 18.85 3.67 3.78
N THR A 7 17.62 3.87 3.34
CA THR A 7 17.25 4.06 1.94
C THR A 7 16.53 5.36 1.68
N LEU A 8 15.85 5.90 2.69
CA LEU A 8 15.10 7.14 2.60
C LEU A 8 15.17 7.87 3.94
N ARG A 9 15.22 9.20 3.91
CA ARG A 9 15.00 10.06 5.06
C ARG A 9 14.15 11.24 4.64
N GLY A 10 13.20 11.61 5.47
CA GLY A 10 12.22 12.62 5.13
C GLY A 10 11.58 13.29 6.34
N LEU A 11 10.76 14.28 6.03
CA LEU A 11 9.89 14.99 6.95
C LEU A 11 8.46 14.74 6.50
N ILE A 12 7.56 14.43 7.42
CA ILE A 12 6.12 14.35 7.14
C ILE A 12 5.59 15.76 6.95
N THR A 13 5.06 16.03 5.77
CA THR A 13 4.45 17.31 5.42
C THR A 13 2.93 17.24 5.60
N PRO A 14 2.22 18.37 5.77
CA PRO A 14 0.77 18.36 5.85
C PRO A 14 0.07 17.71 4.65
N SER A 15 0.68 17.73 3.46
CA SER A 15 0.15 17.05 2.26
C SER A 15 0.30 15.53 2.28
N ASP A 16 1.15 14.98 3.16
CA ASP A 16 1.29 13.53 3.33
C ASP A 16 0.22 12.95 4.26
N CYS A 17 -0.56 13.82 4.92
CA CYS A 17 -1.50 13.46 5.98
C CYS A 17 -2.97 13.56 5.57
N ASP A 18 -3.82 12.80 6.26
CA ASP A 18 -5.28 12.90 6.17
C ASP A 18 -5.85 14.03 7.05
N GLU A 19 -7.18 14.11 7.11
CA GLU A 19 -7.90 15.02 8.00
C GLU A 19 -7.68 14.84 9.51
N ASN A 20 -7.09 13.71 9.93
CA ASN A 20 -6.73 13.44 11.32
C ASN A 20 -5.26 13.84 11.61
N ALA A 21 -4.58 14.46 10.64
CA ALA A 21 -3.18 14.85 10.71
C ALA A 21 -2.24 13.66 10.96
N VAL A 22 -2.55 12.51 10.36
CA VAL A 22 -1.68 11.33 10.34
C VAL A 22 -1.33 10.93 8.92
N ILE A 23 -0.15 10.35 8.71
CA ILE A 23 0.33 9.91 7.40
C ILE A 23 -0.66 8.97 6.71
N THR A 24 -0.96 9.23 5.43
CA THR A 24 -1.89 8.40 4.65
C THR A 24 -1.27 7.09 4.18
N SER A 25 -2.11 6.09 3.87
CA SER A 25 -1.69 4.87 3.17
C SER A 25 -1.02 5.15 1.83
N SER A 26 -1.47 6.19 1.12
CA SER A 26 -0.88 6.65 -0.13
C SER A 26 0.55 7.17 0.08
N ALA A 27 0.75 8.06 1.06
CA ALA A 27 2.06 8.59 1.37
C ALA A 27 3.03 7.52 1.89
N LEU A 28 2.55 6.57 2.69
CA LEU A 28 3.34 5.39 3.10
C LEU A 28 3.79 4.58 1.90
N SER A 29 2.87 4.19 1.01
CA SER A 29 3.18 3.44 -0.22
C SER A 29 4.17 4.19 -1.12
N ALA A 30 4.05 5.53 -1.22
CA ALA A 30 5.02 6.35 -1.93
C ALA A 30 6.43 6.28 -1.30
N CYS A 31 6.53 6.39 0.02
CA CYS A 31 7.80 6.26 0.73
C CYS A 31 8.42 4.87 0.55
N MET A 32 7.60 3.81 0.58
CA MET A 32 8.06 2.44 0.37
C MET A 32 8.52 2.23 -1.07
N ALA A 33 7.79 2.73 -2.06
CA ALA A 33 8.19 2.65 -3.47
C ALA A 33 9.54 3.34 -3.73
N ASP A 34 9.76 4.53 -3.15
CA ASP A 34 11.04 5.24 -3.22
C ASP A 34 12.16 4.43 -2.52
N ALA A 35 11.89 3.90 -1.31
CA ALA A 35 12.82 3.07 -0.57
C ALA A 35 13.18 1.78 -1.33
N THR A 36 12.22 1.12 -1.97
CA THR A 36 12.43 -0.05 -2.84
C THR A 36 13.31 0.30 -4.02
N ALA A 37 13.03 1.41 -4.72
CA ALA A 37 13.84 1.84 -5.86
C ALA A 37 15.30 2.13 -5.45
N HIS A 38 15.50 2.78 -4.30
CA HIS A 38 16.84 3.03 -3.74
C HIS A 38 17.53 1.74 -3.31
N ALA A 39 16.82 0.82 -2.64
CA ALA A 39 17.37 -0.46 -2.23
C ALA A 39 17.87 -1.27 -3.44
N LEU A 40 17.04 -1.39 -4.48
CA LEU A 40 17.42 -2.07 -5.72
C LEU A 40 18.63 -1.41 -6.38
N HIS A 41 18.68 -0.09 -6.42
CA HIS A 41 19.84 0.63 -6.96
C HIS A 41 21.13 0.32 -6.20
N THR A 42 21.10 0.36 -4.86
CA THR A 42 22.25 0.07 -4.00
C THR A 42 22.72 -1.38 -4.14
N LEU A 43 21.80 -2.31 -4.39
CA LEU A 43 22.08 -3.72 -4.63
C LEU A 43 22.57 -4.01 -6.07
N GLY A 44 22.82 -2.97 -6.87
CA GLY A 44 23.25 -3.07 -8.27
C GLY A 44 22.09 -3.19 -9.26
N LEU A 45 20.91 -3.60 -8.82
CA LEU A 45 19.68 -3.79 -9.62
C LEU A 45 19.00 -2.47 -10.04
N GLY A 46 19.76 -1.37 -10.15
CA GLY A 46 19.25 -0.05 -10.48
C GLY A 46 19.07 0.21 -11.98
N PRO A 47 18.59 1.41 -12.34
CA PRO A 47 18.17 1.74 -13.71
C PRO A 47 19.23 1.52 -14.81
N ARG A 48 20.53 1.61 -14.47
CA ARG A 48 21.63 1.35 -15.42
C ARG A 48 21.74 -0.14 -15.76
N GLN A 49 21.76 -1.01 -14.75
CA GLN A 49 21.80 -2.47 -14.95
C GLN A 49 20.52 -2.94 -15.65
N MET A 50 19.37 -2.45 -15.23
CA MET A 50 18.06 -2.70 -15.86
C MET A 50 18.00 -2.33 -17.34
N ARG A 51 18.55 -1.15 -17.71
CA ARG A 51 18.64 -0.74 -19.13
C ARG A 51 19.57 -1.64 -19.94
N GLN A 52 20.62 -2.19 -19.33
CA GLN A 52 21.57 -3.09 -19.97
C GLN A 52 21.01 -4.51 -20.11
N SER A 53 20.28 -5.02 -19.11
CA SER A 53 19.64 -6.35 -19.13
C SER A 53 18.28 -6.37 -19.82
N ARG A 54 17.68 -5.20 -20.11
CA ARG A 54 16.28 -5.01 -20.54
C ARG A 54 15.24 -5.45 -19.49
N GLU A 55 15.67 -5.72 -18.26
CA GLU A 55 14.77 -6.05 -17.15
C GLU A 55 14.13 -4.75 -16.64
N ARG A 56 12.80 -4.72 -16.58
CA ARG A 56 12.07 -3.66 -15.88
C ARG A 56 11.62 -4.22 -14.54
N VAL A 57 11.73 -3.50 -13.44
CA VAL A 57 11.20 -4.00 -12.17
C VAL A 57 9.85 -3.36 -11.93
N ARG A 58 8.88 -4.19 -11.51
CA ARG A 58 7.52 -3.79 -11.20
C ARG A 58 7.16 -4.24 -9.80
N LEU A 59 6.51 -3.37 -9.03
CA LEU A 59 5.89 -3.75 -7.76
C LEU A 59 4.63 -4.57 -8.05
N ILE A 60 4.60 -5.80 -7.55
CA ILE A 60 3.46 -6.71 -7.75
C ILE A 60 2.70 -6.95 -6.46
N HIS A 61 3.35 -6.79 -5.32
CA HIS A 61 2.74 -6.99 -4.02
C HIS A 61 3.34 -6.02 -3.02
N GLU A 62 2.49 -5.34 -2.27
CA GLU A 62 2.89 -4.56 -1.10
C GLU A 62 2.03 -4.95 0.11
N HIS A 63 2.68 -5.06 1.27
CA HIS A 63 2.03 -5.30 2.55
C HIS A 63 2.54 -4.27 3.56
N LEU A 64 1.65 -3.43 4.08
CA LEU A 64 1.93 -2.41 5.08
C LEU A 64 1.37 -2.86 6.43
N ASP A 65 2.21 -2.87 7.46
CA ASP A 65 1.83 -3.14 8.84
C ASP A 65 2.19 -1.93 9.72
N ARG A 66 1.16 -1.21 10.21
CA ARG A 66 1.31 0.01 11.01
C ARG A 66 1.30 -0.31 12.50
N GLN A 67 2.29 0.24 13.21
CA GLN A 67 2.38 0.20 14.66
C GLN A 67 1.80 1.48 15.28
N PHE A 68 2.10 2.63 14.67
CA PHE A 68 1.55 3.94 14.97
C PHE A 68 1.81 4.87 13.79
N ASP A 69 1.07 5.97 13.70
CA ASP A 69 1.25 6.94 12.61
C ASP A 69 2.13 8.11 13.01
N LEU A 70 2.84 8.63 12.01
CA LEU A 70 3.56 9.88 12.09
C LEU A 70 2.66 11.03 11.62
N GLY A 71 2.84 12.20 12.23
CA GLY A 71 2.11 13.42 11.91
C GLY A 71 2.99 14.52 11.31
N PRO A 72 2.39 15.66 10.91
CA PRO A 72 3.11 16.78 10.32
C PRO A 72 4.26 17.27 11.19
N GLY A 73 5.46 17.36 10.61
CA GLY A 73 6.67 17.80 11.30
C GLY A 73 7.54 16.66 11.84
N ASP A 74 7.02 15.43 11.89
CA ASP A 74 7.82 14.27 12.30
C ASP A 74 8.90 13.95 11.25
N ILE A 75 10.09 13.63 11.72
CA ILE A 75 11.23 13.25 10.87
C ILE A 75 11.32 11.74 10.86
N PHE A 76 11.33 11.13 9.68
CA PHE A 76 11.43 9.68 9.54
C PHE A 76 12.65 9.28 8.72
N HIS A 77 13.07 8.02 8.89
CA HIS A 77 13.94 7.35 7.94
C HIS A 77 13.40 5.95 7.67
N VAL A 78 13.72 5.41 6.49
CA VAL A 78 13.35 4.06 6.07
C VAL A 78 14.61 3.24 5.92
N GLU A 79 14.67 2.14 6.65
CA GLU A 79 15.69 1.12 6.50
C GLU A 79 15.14 -0.03 5.66
N SER A 80 15.94 -0.54 4.74
CA SER A 80 15.54 -1.61 3.83
C SER A 80 16.51 -2.78 3.89
N THR A 81 16.02 -3.97 3.57
CA THR A 81 16.85 -5.15 3.36
C THR A 81 16.27 -6.06 2.28
N LEU A 82 17.14 -6.76 1.56
CA LEU A 82 16.74 -7.80 0.62
C LEU A 82 16.55 -9.12 1.40
N LEU A 83 15.31 -9.57 1.50
CA LEU A 83 14.97 -10.82 2.17
C LEU A 83 15.30 -12.04 1.30
N SER A 84 14.88 -11.98 0.04
CA SER A 84 15.14 -13.03 -0.92
C SER A 84 15.21 -12.47 -2.33
N THR A 85 16.00 -13.14 -3.15
CA THR A 85 16.05 -12.94 -4.59
C THR A 85 16.06 -14.31 -5.25
N ASP A 86 15.17 -14.52 -6.21
CA ASP A 86 15.26 -15.62 -7.16
C ASP A 86 15.22 -15.06 -8.58
N GLN A 87 15.00 -15.93 -9.58
CA GLN A 87 14.95 -15.50 -10.99
C GLN A 87 13.67 -14.75 -11.34
N GLU A 88 12.61 -14.88 -10.53
CA GLU A 88 11.29 -14.31 -10.83
C GLU A 88 11.02 -13.05 -10.01
N ALA A 89 11.44 -13.00 -8.74
CA ALA A 89 11.12 -11.90 -7.85
C ALA A 89 12.23 -11.57 -6.84
N HIS A 90 12.24 -10.30 -6.45
CA HIS A 90 12.96 -9.79 -5.30
C HIS A 90 11.95 -9.42 -4.21
N ILE A 91 12.21 -9.84 -2.98
CA ILE A 91 11.39 -9.51 -1.81
C ILE A 91 12.22 -8.64 -0.90
N LEU A 92 11.70 -7.45 -0.60
CA LEU A 92 12.33 -6.49 0.29
C LEU A 92 11.44 -6.25 1.50
N GLU A 93 12.08 -6.01 2.65
CA GLU A 93 11.44 -5.53 3.86
C GLU A 93 11.95 -4.13 4.16
N HIS A 94 11.02 -3.25 4.51
CA HIS A 94 11.24 -1.84 4.80
C HIS A 94 10.73 -1.55 6.21
N ARG A 95 11.45 -0.73 6.96
CA ARG A 95 11.05 -0.23 8.29
C ARG A 95 11.09 1.28 8.25
N MET A 96 9.93 1.92 8.34
CA MET A 96 9.84 3.35 8.59
C MET A 96 9.96 3.60 10.09
N ILE A 97 10.94 4.40 10.47
CA ILE A 97 11.36 4.66 11.84
C ILE A 97 11.22 6.15 12.11
N ASP A 98 10.57 6.50 13.23
CA ASP A 98 10.63 7.85 13.79
C ASP A 98 12.09 8.17 14.14
N SER A 99 12.67 9.16 13.46
CA SER A 99 14.06 9.54 13.66
C SER A 99 14.31 10.22 15.00
N ALA A 100 13.28 10.79 15.63
CA ALA A 100 13.41 11.43 16.92
C ALA A 100 13.43 10.40 18.05
N GLY A 101 12.49 9.45 18.04
CA GLY A 101 12.34 8.43 19.09
C GLY A 101 13.00 7.07 18.80
N GLY A 102 13.31 6.77 17.55
CA GLY A 102 13.85 5.47 17.11
C GLY A 102 12.82 4.33 17.02
N ALA A 103 11.54 4.61 17.24
CA ALA A 103 10.48 3.61 17.19
C ALA A 103 10.05 3.32 15.73
N ILE A 104 9.76 2.05 15.43
CA ILE A 104 9.26 1.63 14.10
C ILE A 104 7.78 1.99 14.00
N SER A 105 7.46 2.92 13.12
CA SER A 105 6.08 3.33 12.82
C SER A 105 5.38 2.34 11.89
N CYS A 106 6.09 1.85 10.86
CA CYS A 106 5.53 0.93 9.88
C CYS A 106 6.58 -0.07 9.39
N VAL A 107 6.18 -1.34 9.27
CA VAL A 107 6.94 -2.37 8.55
C VAL A 107 6.23 -2.63 7.23
N ALA A 108 6.93 -2.50 6.12
CA ALA A 108 6.41 -2.82 4.81
C ALA A 108 7.17 -3.97 4.18
N ARG A 109 6.48 -4.78 3.39
CA ARG A 109 7.09 -5.80 2.54
C ARG A 109 6.65 -5.61 1.11
N THR A 110 7.62 -5.52 0.21
CA THR A 110 7.38 -5.33 -1.21
C THR A 110 7.95 -6.52 -1.98
N GLN A 111 7.15 -7.08 -2.87
CA GLN A 111 7.60 -8.04 -3.86
C GLN A 111 7.64 -7.35 -5.22
N VAL A 112 8.79 -7.44 -5.86
CA VAL A 112 9.02 -6.86 -7.17
C VAL A 112 9.49 -7.93 -8.15
N THR A 113 9.08 -7.85 -9.41
CA THR A 113 9.40 -8.86 -10.45
C THR A 113 9.96 -8.20 -11.71
N ALA A 114 10.75 -8.95 -12.47
CA ALA A 114 11.04 -8.64 -13.87
C ALA A 114 9.86 -9.08 -14.77
N PRO A 115 9.51 -8.37 -15.85
CA PRO A 115 8.30 -8.64 -16.63
C PRO A 115 8.29 -10.04 -17.28
N PRO A 116 7.09 -10.57 -17.58
CA PRO A 116 5.78 -9.92 -17.46
C PRO A 116 5.02 -10.28 -16.17
N LEU A 117 4.12 -9.39 -15.74
CA LEU A 117 3.00 -9.78 -14.86
C LEU A 117 2.29 -10.97 -15.52
N PRO A 118 1.92 -12.03 -14.79
CA PRO A 118 1.03 -13.04 -15.33
C PRO A 118 -0.22 -12.32 -15.82
N GLN A 119 -0.44 -12.32 -17.13
CA GLN A 119 -1.75 -11.99 -17.67
C GLN A 119 -2.63 -13.14 -17.24
N THR A 120 -3.32 -13.00 -16.11
CA THR A 120 -4.43 -13.91 -15.80
C THR A 120 -5.40 -13.74 -16.96
N GLU A 121 -5.77 -14.85 -17.61
CA GLU A 121 -6.79 -14.85 -18.67
C GLU A 121 -7.95 -13.98 -18.21
N THR A 122 -8.48 -13.17 -19.13
CA THR A 122 -9.72 -12.40 -18.93
C THR A 122 -10.73 -13.32 -18.27
N ALA A 123 -10.93 -13.15 -16.97
CA ALA A 123 -12.05 -13.77 -16.29
C ALA A 123 -13.28 -13.19 -16.99
N GLU A 124 -14.25 -14.05 -17.30
CA GLU A 124 -15.62 -13.59 -17.60
C GLU A 124 -15.96 -12.47 -16.62
N PRO A 125 -16.52 -11.33 -17.08
CA PRO A 125 -16.79 -10.19 -16.21
C PRO A 125 -17.55 -10.73 -15.01
N ALA A 126 -16.88 -10.77 -13.86
CA ALA A 126 -17.47 -11.30 -12.65
C ALA A 126 -18.77 -10.54 -12.44
N ASP A 127 -19.85 -11.24 -12.12
CA ASP A 127 -21.01 -10.59 -11.52
C ASP A 127 -20.47 -9.59 -10.50
N GLN A 128 -20.92 -8.33 -10.55
CA GLN A 128 -20.31 -7.24 -9.80
C GLN A 128 -20.61 -7.42 -8.29
N VAL A 129 -19.96 -8.39 -7.66
CA VAL A 129 -20.16 -8.82 -6.29
C VAL A 129 -19.51 -7.81 -5.35
N GLY A 130 -20.16 -7.58 -4.21
CA GLY A 130 -19.75 -6.59 -3.23
C GLY A 130 -20.37 -5.21 -3.45
N VAL A 131 -20.19 -4.35 -2.46
CA VAL A 131 -20.73 -3.00 -2.45
C VAL A 131 -19.80 -2.11 -3.27
N GLU A 132 -20.35 -1.25 -4.14
CA GLU A 132 -19.55 -0.20 -4.77
C GLU A 132 -19.13 0.82 -3.71
N THR A 133 -17.83 0.90 -3.47
CA THR A 133 -17.26 1.76 -2.43
C THR A 133 -16.47 2.93 -2.99
N TYR A 134 -16.10 2.86 -4.28
CA TYR A 134 -15.46 3.96 -4.98
C TYR A 134 -15.77 3.90 -6.49
N ARG A 135 -15.89 5.09 -7.11
CA ARG A 135 -15.93 5.25 -8.56
C ARG A 135 -15.17 6.52 -8.95
N GLY A 136 -14.38 6.43 -10.00
CA GLY A 136 -13.61 7.58 -10.48
C GLY A 136 -12.91 7.35 -11.80
N ARG A 137 -11.88 8.15 -12.06
CA ARG A 137 -11.05 8.05 -13.26
C ARG A 137 -9.59 8.33 -12.92
N VAL A 138 -8.68 7.73 -13.69
CA VAL A 138 -7.26 8.03 -13.60
C VAL A 138 -6.97 9.36 -14.28
N SER A 139 -6.44 10.33 -13.52
CA SER A 139 -5.93 11.59 -14.06
C SER A 139 -4.53 11.40 -14.65
N SER A 140 -4.16 12.17 -15.67
CA SER A 140 -2.79 12.16 -16.21
C SER A 140 -1.74 12.52 -15.17
N ALA A 141 -2.08 13.37 -14.19
CA ALA A 141 -1.19 13.72 -13.08
C ALA A 141 -0.95 12.55 -12.11
N GLN A 142 -1.78 11.51 -12.16
CA GLN A 142 -1.63 10.31 -11.34
C GLN A 142 -0.74 9.26 -12.01
N CYS A 143 -0.31 9.49 -13.25
CA CYS A 143 0.55 8.58 -13.97
C CYS A 143 2.04 8.91 -13.77
N ASP A 144 2.84 7.86 -13.66
CA ASP A 144 4.29 7.97 -13.58
C ASP A 144 4.95 8.24 -14.95
N GLN A 145 6.28 8.29 -14.98
CA GLN A 145 7.06 8.49 -16.20
C GLN A 145 6.89 7.34 -17.23
N MET A 146 6.41 6.18 -16.79
CA MET A 146 6.09 5.04 -17.66
C MET A 146 4.66 5.10 -18.21
N ARG A 147 3.87 6.11 -17.80
CA ARG A 147 2.46 6.33 -18.16
C ARG A 147 1.49 5.32 -17.54
N HIS A 148 1.88 4.67 -16.44
CA HIS A 148 1.00 3.86 -15.62
C HIS A 148 0.58 4.64 -14.38
N MET A 149 -0.61 4.37 -13.84
CA MET A 149 -1.03 4.94 -12.56
C MET A 149 0.00 4.56 -11.48
N ASN A 150 0.54 5.57 -10.79
CA ASN A 150 1.51 5.34 -9.73
C ASN A 150 0.86 4.54 -8.59
N VAL A 151 1.62 3.62 -7.99
CA VAL A 151 1.16 2.70 -6.95
C VAL A 151 0.52 3.40 -5.74
N GLN A 152 1.00 4.60 -5.38
CA GLN A 152 0.42 5.38 -4.27
C GLN A 152 -1.07 5.69 -4.48
N TYR A 153 -1.50 5.85 -5.74
CA TYR A 153 -2.88 6.19 -6.06
C TYR A 153 -3.83 5.01 -5.97
N TYR A 154 -3.33 3.77 -6.09
CA TYR A 154 -4.12 2.57 -5.77
C TYR A 154 -4.50 2.58 -4.28
N MET A 155 -3.53 2.87 -3.41
CA MET A 155 -3.76 2.97 -1.97
C MET A 155 -4.67 4.17 -1.63
N GLU A 156 -4.52 5.30 -2.30
CA GLU A 156 -5.45 6.44 -2.15
C GLU A 156 -6.91 6.03 -2.46
N LYS A 157 -7.14 5.24 -3.52
CA LYS A 157 -8.50 4.79 -3.85
C LYS A 157 -9.03 3.77 -2.86
N ASN A 158 -8.16 2.90 -2.33
CA ASN A 158 -8.54 1.99 -1.24
C ASN A 158 -8.91 2.77 0.03
N SER A 159 -8.16 3.81 0.40
CA SER A 159 -8.50 4.66 1.55
C SER A 159 -9.86 5.35 1.38
N GLN A 160 -10.20 5.82 0.18
CA GLN A 160 -11.52 6.41 -0.09
C GLN A 160 -12.65 5.38 0.01
N ALA A 161 -12.43 4.17 -0.53
CA ALA A 161 -13.37 3.06 -0.39
C ALA A 161 -13.54 2.63 1.08
N LEU A 162 -12.44 2.59 1.85
CA LEU A 162 -12.46 2.25 3.26
C LEU A 162 -13.21 3.31 4.07
N ALA A 163 -13.00 4.59 3.79
CA ALA A 163 -13.77 5.68 4.40
C ALA A 163 -15.26 5.54 4.11
N GLN A 164 -15.64 5.14 2.89
CA GLN A 164 -17.03 4.86 2.55
C GLN A 164 -17.61 3.70 3.36
N ILE A 165 -16.84 2.63 3.58
CA ILE A 165 -17.25 1.54 4.49
C ILE A 165 -17.39 2.04 5.93
N GLY A 166 -16.42 2.81 6.43
CA GLY A 166 -16.46 3.42 7.76
C GLY A 166 -17.72 4.27 7.96
N ASN A 167 -18.10 5.06 6.95
CA ASN A 167 -19.34 5.82 6.96
C ASN A 167 -20.58 4.93 7.01
N MET A 168 -20.65 3.88 6.18
CA MET A 168 -21.78 2.95 6.20
C MET A 168 -21.89 2.15 7.51
N LEU A 169 -20.78 1.92 8.21
CA LEU A 169 -20.74 1.30 9.54
C LEU A 169 -21.01 2.29 10.69
N GLY A 170 -21.14 3.59 10.40
CA GLY A 170 -21.32 4.64 11.41
C GLY A 170 -20.05 4.94 12.23
N LEU A 171 -18.87 4.55 11.74
CA LEU A 171 -17.58 4.77 12.38
C LEU A 171 -16.88 6.05 11.92
N GLY A 172 -17.20 6.51 10.70
CA GLY A 172 -16.62 7.71 10.09
C GLY A 172 -15.09 7.68 10.09
N LYS A 173 -14.48 8.80 10.49
CA LYS A 173 -13.02 9.03 10.50
C LYS A 173 -12.24 8.14 11.48
N GLY A 174 -12.92 7.48 12.41
CA GLY A 174 -12.28 6.55 13.33
C GLY A 174 -12.01 5.17 12.72
N PHE A 175 -12.48 4.90 11.50
CA PHE A 175 -12.23 3.62 10.84
C PHE A 175 -10.86 3.61 10.15
N TYR A 176 -9.89 3.07 10.85
CA TYR A 176 -8.47 3.22 10.58
C TYR A 176 -7.85 1.91 10.04
N PRO A 177 -7.09 1.93 8.93
CA PRO A 177 -6.39 0.75 8.44
C PRO A 177 -5.12 0.46 9.25
N GLN A 178 -5.08 -0.63 10.00
CA GLN A 178 -3.87 -1.08 10.70
C GLN A 178 -2.92 -1.84 9.75
N THR A 179 -3.48 -2.75 8.95
CA THR A 179 -2.71 -3.56 8.00
C THR A 179 -3.39 -3.48 6.65
N GLU A 180 -2.61 -3.26 5.60
CA GLU A 180 -3.11 -3.24 4.22
C GLU A 180 -2.21 -4.07 3.33
N ARG A 181 -2.81 -4.93 2.53
CA ARG A 181 -2.11 -5.75 1.55
C ARG A 181 -2.71 -5.51 0.18
N ILE A 182 -1.88 -5.23 -0.80
CA ILE A 182 -2.28 -5.03 -2.19
C ILE A 182 -1.51 -5.97 -3.13
N LEU A 183 -2.24 -6.60 -4.04
CA LEU A 183 -1.71 -7.32 -5.19
C LEU A 183 -2.06 -6.54 -6.46
N PHE A 184 -1.04 -6.14 -7.22
CA PHE A 184 -1.20 -5.46 -8.50
C PHE A 184 -1.29 -6.52 -9.62
N GLU A 185 -2.42 -6.57 -10.32
CA GLU A 185 -2.68 -7.54 -11.39
C GLU A 185 -2.56 -6.90 -12.78
N ARG A 186 -3.02 -5.65 -12.93
CA ARG A 186 -2.94 -4.91 -14.20
C ARG A 186 -2.61 -3.44 -13.99
N GLU A 187 -1.87 -2.91 -14.96
CA GLU A 187 -1.54 -1.48 -15.05
C GLU A 187 -2.77 -0.69 -15.52
N LEU A 188 -3.06 0.42 -14.84
CA LEU A 188 -4.10 1.37 -15.23
C LEU A 188 -3.48 2.60 -15.88
N TYR A 189 -4.20 3.22 -16.81
CA TYR A 189 -3.73 4.32 -17.64
C TYR A 189 -4.59 5.57 -17.48
N ALA A 190 -4.03 6.73 -17.82
CA ALA A 190 -4.76 7.99 -17.83
C ALA A 190 -6.04 7.87 -18.66
N GLY A 191 -7.16 8.26 -18.07
CA GLY A 191 -8.48 8.17 -18.69
C GLY A 191 -9.30 6.96 -18.27
N ASP A 192 -8.68 5.87 -17.80
CA ASP A 192 -9.37 4.65 -17.37
C ASP A 192 -10.43 4.97 -16.31
N VAL A 193 -11.62 4.39 -16.47
CA VAL A 193 -12.69 4.44 -15.48
C VAL A 193 -12.38 3.42 -14.40
N LEU A 194 -12.54 3.81 -13.14
CA LEU A 194 -12.25 2.98 -11.98
C LEU A 194 -13.54 2.68 -11.23
N VAL A 195 -13.70 1.43 -10.82
CA VAL A 195 -14.76 0.99 -9.90
C VAL A 195 -14.12 0.14 -8.82
N MET A 196 -14.33 0.46 -7.54
CA MET A 196 -13.95 -0.40 -6.43
C MET A 196 -15.16 -1.11 -5.86
N ARG A 197 -15.03 -2.42 -5.70
CA ARG A 197 -16.01 -3.27 -5.01
C ARG A 197 -15.39 -3.79 -3.73
N SER A 198 -16.14 -3.71 -2.64
CA SER A 198 -15.67 -4.19 -1.34
C SER A 198 -16.69 -5.11 -0.66
N ALA A 199 -16.17 -6.03 0.13
CA ALA A 199 -16.94 -6.99 0.90
C ALA A 199 -16.31 -7.20 2.28
N ILE A 200 -17.10 -7.66 3.25
CA ILE A 200 -16.62 -7.95 4.59
C ILE A 200 -16.20 -9.41 4.66
N ARG A 201 -14.92 -9.64 4.98
CA ARG A 201 -14.34 -10.98 5.08
C ARG A 201 -14.56 -11.60 6.45
N GLN A 202 -14.27 -10.82 7.48
CA GLN A 202 -14.34 -11.28 8.86
C GLN A 202 -14.57 -10.09 9.78
N VAL A 203 -15.30 -10.31 10.86
CA VAL A 203 -15.52 -9.33 11.92
C VAL A 203 -15.10 -9.97 13.23
N GLU A 204 -14.21 -9.30 13.96
CA GLU A 204 -13.78 -9.70 15.30
C GLU A 204 -14.25 -8.66 16.33
N ASP A 205 -13.82 -8.79 17.58
CA ASP A 205 -14.22 -7.88 18.64
C ASP A 205 -13.67 -6.46 18.47
N ASP A 206 -12.50 -6.30 17.85
CA ASP A 206 -11.74 -5.04 17.78
C ASP A 206 -11.28 -4.67 16.37
N ARG A 207 -11.66 -5.45 15.35
CA ARG A 207 -11.23 -5.26 13.95
C ARG A 207 -12.22 -5.81 12.94
N VAL A 208 -12.21 -5.23 11.75
CA VAL A 208 -12.94 -5.68 10.56
C VAL A 208 -11.93 -5.97 9.46
N HIS A 209 -12.06 -7.15 8.85
CA HIS A 209 -11.31 -7.53 7.66
C HIS A 209 -12.13 -7.20 6.42
N VAL A 210 -11.61 -6.34 5.57
CA VAL A 210 -12.24 -5.86 4.34
C VAL A 210 -11.45 -6.37 3.14
N ALA A 211 -12.14 -7.03 2.23
CA ALA A 211 -11.60 -7.38 0.93
C ALA A 211 -12.11 -6.38 -0.11
N SER A 212 -11.23 -5.82 -0.93
CA SER A 212 -11.60 -4.90 -2.01
C SER A 212 -10.94 -5.28 -3.34
N GLN A 213 -11.58 -4.92 -4.45
CA GLN A 213 -11.05 -5.09 -5.79
C GLN A 213 -11.22 -3.79 -6.56
N LEU A 214 -10.13 -3.32 -7.16
CA LEU A 214 -10.15 -2.21 -8.11
C LEU A 214 -10.28 -2.79 -9.52
N LEU A 215 -11.35 -2.40 -10.20
CA LEU A 215 -11.70 -2.82 -11.54
C LEU A 215 -11.51 -1.67 -12.53
N ASN A 216 -11.13 -1.99 -13.76
CA ASN A 216 -11.38 -1.09 -14.88
C ASN A 216 -12.88 -1.13 -15.19
N GLY A 217 -13.54 0.01 -15.06
CA GLY A 217 -14.99 0.16 -15.18
C GLY A 217 -15.54 0.03 -16.60
N GLU A 218 -14.69 0.01 -17.63
CA GLU A 218 -15.10 -0.17 -19.02
C GLU A 218 -15.13 -1.65 -19.41
N ASN A 219 -14.09 -2.41 -19.06
CA ASN A 219 -13.95 -3.81 -19.48
C ASN A 219 -14.16 -4.83 -18.33
N GLY A 220 -14.24 -4.40 -17.08
CA GLY A 220 -14.44 -5.27 -15.92
C GLY A 220 -13.18 -5.96 -15.39
N ASP A 221 -12.00 -5.70 -15.97
CA ASP A 221 -10.76 -6.35 -15.55
C ASP A 221 -10.35 -5.92 -14.13
N VAL A 222 -9.94 -6.89 -13.31
CA VAL A 222 -9.30 -6.60 -12.02
C VAL A 222 -7.91 -6.03 -12.25
N ALA A 223 -7.68 -4.84 -11.73
CA ALA A 223 -6.41 -4.15 -11.73
C ALA A 223 -5.62 -4.37 -10.44
N ALA A 224 -6.30 -4.42 -9.29
CA ALA A 224 -5.67 -4.73 -8.02
C ALA A 224 -6.66 -5.33 -7.01
N ARG A 225 -6.14 -6.14 -6.08
CA ARG A 225 -6.89 -6.69 -4.94
C ARG A 225 -6.29 -6.22 -3.64
N PHE A 226 -7.15 -5.96 -2.66
CA PHE A 226 -6.79 -5.43 -1.36
C PHE A 226 -7.35 -6.32 -0.26
N GLU A 227 -6.54 -6.57 0.77
CA GLU A 227 -6.98 -7.13 2.05
C GLU A 227 -6.57 -6.14 3.15
N THR A 228 -7.56 -5.55 3.81
CA THR A 228 -7.37 -4.49 4.81
C THR A 228 -7.91 -4.95 6.16
N VAL A 229 -7.07 -4.88 7.19
CA VAL A 229 -7.49 -5.03 8.59
C VAL A 229 -7.67 -3.64 9.17
N ALA A 230 -8.92 -3.25 9.41
CA ALA A 230 -9.27 -1.94 9.94
C ALA A 230 -9.78 -2.05 11.38
N ARG A 231 -9.46 -1.03 12.18
CA ARG A 231 -9.82 -0.94 13.61
C ARG A 231 -10.50 0.39 13.90
N LEU A 232 -11.17 0.44 15.04
CA LEU A 232 -11.65 1.71 15.56
C LEU A 232 -10.50 2.41 16.27
N TRP A 233 -10.15 3.58 15.79
CA TRP A 233 -9.11 4.44 16.32
C TRP A 233 -9.74 5.74 16.83
N ASN A 234 -9.26 6.22 17.97
CA ASN A 234 -9.64 7.52 18.50
C ASN A 234 -8.62 8.57 18.09
N PRO A 235 -8.98 9.53 17.21
CA PRO A 235 -8.04 10.55 16.77
C PRO A 235 -7.53 11.48 17.88
N ALA A 236 -8.24 11.58 19.00
CA ALA A 236 -7.88 12.51 20.07
C ALA A 236 -6.69 12.04 20.93
N ASP A 237 -6.55 10.72 21.12
CA ASP A 237 -5.52 10.14 21.99
C ASP A 237 -4.71 9.01 21.31
N GLY A 238 -5.03 8.67 20.06
CA GLY A 238 -4.37 7.63 19.29
C GLY A 238 -4.78 6.19 19.68
N ALA A 239 -5.74 6.02 20.60
CA ALA A 239 -6.04 4.71 21.16
C ALA A 239 -6.92 3.87 20.22
N LEU A 240 -6.58 2.58 20.12
CA LEU A 240 -7.42 1.59 19.45
C LEU A 240 -8.53 1.10 20.40
N GLN A 241 -9.75 1.03 19.89
CA GLN A 241 -10.96 0.74 20.65
C GLN A 241 -11.67 -0.51 20.10
N PRO A 242 -12.39 -1.26 20.97
CA PRO A 242 -13.21 -2.37 20.52
C PRO A 242 -14.41 -1.88 19.69
N LEU A 243 -14.89 -2.73 18.79
CA LEU A 243 -16.10 -2.49 18.01
C LEU A 243 -17.33 -2.78 18.87
N SER A 244 -18.32 -1.88 18.84
CA SER A 244 -19.60 -2.14 19.50
C SER A 244 -20.31 -3.34 18.86
N SER A 245 -21.14 -4.06 19.64
CA SER A 245 -21.90 -5.19 19.11
C SER A 245 -22.86 -4.80 17.98
N GLY A 246 -23.36 -3.57 17.98
CA GLY A 246 -24.18 -3.00 16.90
C GLY A 246 -23.39 -2.85 15.60
N VAL A 247 -22.19 -2.28 15.67
CA VAL A 247 -21.28 -2.14 14.51
C VAL A 247 -20.90 -3.51 13.97
N ARG A 248 -20.59 -4.49 14.84
CA ARG A 248 -20.23 -5.84 14.40
C ARG A 248 -21.37 -6.54 13.66
N LYS A 249 -22.61 -6.43 14.19
CA LYS A 249 -23.81 -6.96 13.51
C LYS A 249 -24.06 -6.28 12.17
N LEU A 250 -23.88 -4.95 12.11
CA LEU A 250 -24.03 -4.19 10.88
C LEU A 250 -22.98 -4.61 9.85
N ALA A 251 -21.71 -4.74 10.23
CA ALA A 251 -20.66 -5.22 9.34
C ALA A 251 -20.95 -6.63 8.79
N LEU A 252 -21.44 -7.54 9.64
CA LEU A 252 -21.84 -8.89 9.20
C LEU A 252 -23.06 -8.91 8.27
N SER A 253 -23.81 -7.81 8.14
CA SER A 253 -24.94 -7.71 7.20
C SER A 253 -24.53 -7.32 5.78
N PHE A 254 -23.26 -6.94 5.57
CA PHE A 254 -22.72 -6.63 4.25
C PHE A 254 -22.50 -7.91 3.46
N ALA A 255 -22.32 -7.76 2.14
CA ALA A 255 -21.94 -8.87 1.27
C ALA A 255 -20.68 -9.56 1.84
N PRO A 256 -20.70 -10.88 2.06
CA PRO A 256 -19.54 -11.61 2.53
C PRO A 256 -18.51 -11.72 1.40
N ALA A 257 -17.23 -11.58 1.75
CA ALA A 257 -16.16 -11.83 0.82
C ALA A 257 -15.94 -13.34 0.68
N THR A 258 -16.57 -13.99 -0.30
CA THR A 258 -16.33 -15.41 -0.59
C THR A 258 -14.96 -15.59 -1.24
N GLU A 259 -14.39 -16.80 -1.21
CA GLU A 259 -13.10 -17.09 -1.88
C GLU A 259 -13.24 -17.03 -3.41
N ASP A 260 -14.43 -17.30 -3.95
CA ASP A 260 -14.71 -17.24 -5.38
C ASP A 260 -14.78 -15.79 -5.87
N ASP A 261 -15.50 -14.93 -5.12
CA ASP A 261 -15.71 -13.53 -5.51
C ASP A 261 -14.52 -12.65 -5.11
N PHE A 262 -13.90 -12.94 -3.97
CA PHE A 262 -12.75 -12.23 -3.41
C PHE A 262 -11.66 -13.23 -3.01
N PRO A 263 -10.92 -13.81 -3.97
CA PRO A 263 -9.84 -14.73 -3.65
C PRO A 263 -8.77 -14.04 -2.83
N LEU A 264 -8.22 -14.73 -1.83
CA LEU A 264 -7.13 -14.20 -1.03
C LEU A 264 -5.90 -13.98 -1.93
N PRO A 265 -5.31 -12.77 -1.95
CA PRO A 265 -4.02 -12.57 -2.59
C PRO A 265 -2.99 -13.57 -2.03
N ARG A 266 -2.15 -14.13 -2.92
CA ARG A 266 -1.07 -15.04 -2.51
C ARG A 266 -0.15 -14.34 -1.50
N PRO A 267 0.20 -14.94 -0.35
CA PRO A 267 1.11 -14.32 0.62
C PRO A 267 2.48 -14.00 0.03
N ILE A 268 3.15 -12.96 0.54
CA ILE A 268 4.59 -12.77 0.29
C ILE A 268 5.35 -13.81 1.15
N THR A 269 5.75 -14.92 0.54
CA THR A 269 6.51 -15.98 1.19
C THR A 269 8.01 -15.69 1.18
N GLY A 270 8.71 -15.93 2.29
CA GLY A 270 10.15 -15.67 2.39
C GLY A 270 10.65 -15.56 3.84
N PRO A 271 11.98 -15.61 4.07
CA PRO A 271 12.56 -15.41 5.40
C PRO A 271 12.23 -14.00 5.94
N ARG A 272 12.14 -13.85 7.27
CA ARG A 272 12.02 -12.54 7.93
C ARG A 272 13.41 -12.06 8.36
N ALA A 273 13.71 -10.76 8.25
CA ALA A 273 14.98 -10.23 8.71
C ALA A 273 14.99 -10.05 10.25
N SER A 274 16.20 -10.08 10.86
CA SER A 274 16.36 -9.86 12.29
C SER A 274 16.12 -8.40 12.67
N ALA A 275 15.84 -8.13 13.96
CA ALA A 275 15.50 -6.79 14.44
C ALA A 275 16.69 -5.80 14.48
N ASP A 276 17.94 -6.28 14.42
CA ASP A 276 19.12 -5.46 14.69
C ASP A 276 19.53 -4.54 13.54
N VAL A 277 19.89 -3.30 13.89
CA VAL A 277 20.42 -2.26 12.99
C VAL A 277 21.96 -2.16 13.15
N PRO A 278 22.76 -2.21 12.08
CA PRO A 278 24.23 -2.20 12.18
C PRO A 278 24.83 -0.79 12.30
N PRO A 279 26.06 -0.67 12.85
CA PRO A 279 26.71 0.62 13.12
C PRO A 279 27.31 1.36 11.92
N ASN A 280 27.07 0.97 10.66
CA ASN A 280 27.71 1.57 9.47
C ASN A 280 26.75 1.95 8.34
N THR A 281 25.52 2.31 8.69
CA THR A 281 24.48 2.73 7.75
C THR A 281 24.95 3.92 6.89
N ILE A 282 24.97 3.73 5.56
CA ILE A 282 25.35 4.77 4.59
C ILE A 282 24.10 5.57 4.21
N VAL A 283 24.12 6.87 4.48
CA VAL A 283 23.06 7.82 4.11
C VAL A 283 23.12 8.10 2.61
N THR A 284 22.15 7.62 1.85
CA THR A 284 22.18 7.75 0.37
C THR A 284 21.20 8.76 -0.22
N CYS A 285 20.21 9.31 0.51
CA CYS A 285 19.32 10.33 -0.08
C CYS A 285 18.66 11.31 0.90
N ARG A 286 18.71 12.60 0.52
CA ARG A 286 17.68 13.61 0.83
C ARG A 286 16.69 13.59 -0.35
N ARG A 287 15.51 13.01 -0.14
CA ARG A 287 14.30 12.94 -1.02
C ARG A 287 14.49 13.22 -2.52
N ALA A 288 14.16 12.26 -3.39
CA ALA A 288 13.95 12.54 -4.80
C ALA A 288 12.71 13.43 -4.96
N VAL A 289 12.84 14.57 -5.65
CA VAL A 289 11.71 15.46 -5.95
C VAL A 289 10.96 14.88 -7.13
N ASN A 290 9.73 14.45 -6.89
CA ASN A 290 8.86 13.98 -7.96
C ASN A 290 8.45 15.16 -8.87
N THR A 291 8.26 14.93 -10.15
CA THR A 291 7.89 15.97 -11.14
C THR A 291 6.57 16.70 -10.84
N TRP A 292 5.72 16.17 -9.96
CA TRP A 292 4.49 16.84 -9.49
C TRP A 292 4.67 17.58 -8.16
N GLN A 293 5.82 17.43 -7.50
CA GLN A 293 6.25 18.22 -6.33
C GLN A 293 7.02 19.48 -6.75
N THR A 294 7.32 19.62 -8.04
CA THR A 294 7.85 20.86 -8.60
C THR A 294 6.70 21.72 -9.07
N ASP A 295 6.64 22.97 -8.61
CA ASP A 295 5.75 23.97 -9.20
C ASP A 295 6.00 24.04 -10.70
N ALA A 296 4.93 24.00 -11.50
CA ALA A 296 5.02 24.20 -12.94
C ALA A 296 5.56 25.61 -13.19
N THR A 297 6.79 25.70 -13.70
CA THR A 297 7.37 26.94 -14.22
C THR A 297 6.99 27.14 -15.67
#